data_AF-A0A4R2L1A5-F1
#
_entry.id   AF-A0A4R2L1A5-F1
#
_cell.length_a   1.000
_cell.length_b   1.000
_cell.length_c   1.000
_cell.angle_alpha   90.00
_cell.angle_beta   90.00
_cell.angle_gamma   90.00
#
_symmetry.space_group_name_H-M   'P 1'
#
loop_
_entity.id
_entity.type
_entity.pdbx_description
1 polymer ?
#
loop_
_entity_poly.entity_id
_entity_poly.type
_entity_poly.pdbx_seq_one_letter_code
_entity_poly.pdbx_strand_id
1 'polypeptide(L)' 'THAGDLIGEVCLAVEMGADPTDIGKTIHPHPTLGESVGMAAEVFEGACTDLPPQKKK' A
#
# COMPACT_ATOMS: atom_id res chain seq x y z
N THR A 1 13.94 -5.28 10.96
CA THR A 1 15.10 -5.30 10.03
C THR A 1 14.72 -5.70 8.60
N HIS A 2 13.43 -5.69 8.19
CA HIS A 2 12.98 -6.17 6.86
C HIS A 2 12.55 -5.08 5.88
N ALA A 3 12.75 -3.80 6.21
CA ALA A 3 12.31 -2.69 5.37
C ALA A 3 12.98 -2.71 3.98
N GLY A 4 14.22 -3.19 3.89
CA GLY A 4 14.94 -3.36 2.62
C GLY A 4 14.32 -4.43 1.70
N ASP A 5 13.58 -5.39 2.25
CA ASP A 5 12.89 -6.42 1.46
C ASP A 5 11.57 -5.89 0.89
N LEU A 6 10.98 -4.85 1.51
CA LEU A 6 9.71 -4.23 1.10
C LEU A 6 9.89 -3.16 0.02
N ILE A 7 11.01 -2.44 0.03
CA ILE A 7 11.22 -1.28 -0.87
C ILE A 7 11.26 -1.68 -2.35
N GLY A 8 11.54 -2.94 -2.67
CA GLY A 8 11.56 -3.42 -4.06
C GLY A 8 10.22 -3.23 -4.78
N GLU A 9 9.11 -3.46 -4.09
CA GLU A 9 7.77 -3.23 -4.65
C GLU A 9 7.51 -1.75 -4.92
N VAL A 10 7.84 -0.88 -3.95
CA VAL A 10 7.68 0.57 -4.08
C VAL A 10 8.56 1.14 -5.19
N CYS A 11 9.81 0.67 -5.32
CA CYS A 11 10.69 1.04 -6.43
C CYS A 11 10.07 0.65 -7.78
N LEU A 12 9.56 -0.59 -7.90
CA LEU A 12 8.90 -1.02 -9.13
C LEU A 12 7.64 -0.18 -9.42
N ALA A 13 6.82 0.11 -8.41
CA ALA A 13 5.64 0.95 -8.57
C ALA A 13 5.98 2.36 -9.10
N VAL A 14 7.06 2.97 -8.60
CA VAL A 14 7.54 4.27 -9.11
C VAL A 14 8.02 4.17 -10.55
N GLU A 15 8.84 3.16 -10.89
CA GLU A 15 9.35 2.97 -12.25
C GLU A 15 8.24 2.70 -13.27
N MET A 16 7.16 2.05 -12.84
CA MET A 16 5.98 1.80 -13.66
C MET A 16 5.01 2.99 -13.73
N GLY A 17 5.26 4.06 -12.95
CA GLY A 17 4.36 5.20 -12.84
C GLY A 17 2.99 4.83 -12.25
N ALA A 18 2.95 3.82 -11.38
CA ALA A 18 1.73 3.32 -10.76
C ALA A 18 1.11 4.37 -9.83
N ASP A 19 -0.23 4.42 -9.82
CA ASP A 19 -0.97 5.27 -8.89
C ASP A 19 -1.38 4.50 -7.62
N PRO A 20 -1.92 5.17 -6.58
CA PRO A 20 -2.35 4.51 -5.36
C PRO A 20 -3.48 3.48 -5.58
N THR A 21 -4.29 3.65 -6.62
CA THR A 21 -5.33 2.68 -6.97
C THR A 21 -4.71 1.37 -7.49
N ASP A 22 -3.65 1.44 -8.30
CA ASP A 22 -2.93 0.26 -8.79
C ASP A 22 -2.33 -0.56 -7.63
N ILE A 23 -1.68 0.11 -6.68
CA ILE A 23 -1.06 -0.53 -5.52
C ILE A 23 -2.13 -1.04 -4.55
N GLY A 24 -3.12 -0.22 -4.22
CA GLY A 24 -4.17 -0.57 -3.25
C GLY A 24 -5.08 -1.70 -3.73
N LYS A 25 -5.35 -1.82 -5.03
CA LYS A 25 -6.15 -2.94 -5.58
C LYS A 25 -5.34 -4.21 -5.85
N THR A 26 -4.01 -4.15 -5.74
CA THR A 26 -3.17 -5.34 -5.78
C THR A 26 -3.37 -6.13 -4.49
N ILE A 27 -3.78 -7.39 -4.61
CA ILE A 27 -4.08 -8.23 -3.45
C ILE A 27 -2.77 -8.70 -2.82
N HIS A 28 -2.42 -8.11 -1.68
CA HIS A 28 -1.25 -8.52 -0.90
C HIS A 28 -1.57 -9.73 -0.03
N PRO A 29 -0.61 -10.64 0.19
CA PRO A 29 -0.82 -11.79 1.06
C PRO A 29 -0.97 -11.37 2.53
N HIS A 30 -1.98 -11.94 3.20
CA HIS A 30 -2.24 -11.76 4.63
C HIS A 30 -1.92 -13.05 5.43
N PRO A 31 -1.30 -12.98 6.63
CA PRO A 31 -0.73 -11.80 7.29
C PRO A 31 0.76 -11.61 6.96
N THR A 32 1.17 -10.45 6.46
CA THR A 32 2.57 -10.13 6.13
C THR A 32 2.95 -8.68 6.43
N LEU A 33 4.24 -8.38 6.56
CA LEU A 33 4.67 -6.97 6.62
C LEU A 33 4.51 -6.27 5.26
N GLY A 34 4.53 -7.02 4.15
CA GLY A 34 4.38 -6.48 2.80
C GLY A 34 3.00 -5.91 2.53
N GLU A 35 1.94 -6.46 3.14
CA GLU A 35 0.58 -5.95 2.98
C GLU A 35 0.42 -4.48 3.44
N SER A 36 1.35 -3.97 4.26
CA SER A 36 1.38 -2.56 4.66
C SER A 36 1.61 -1.58 3.50
N VAL A 37 2.20 -2.03 2.38
CA VAL A 37 2.36 -1.20 1.16
C VAL A 37 1.01 -1.00 0.49
N GLY A 38 0.26 -2.07 0.25
CA GLY A 38 -1.14 -2.02 -0.22
C GLY A 38 -2.05 -1.22 0.70
N MET A 39 -2.01 -1.49 2.02
CA MET A 39 -2.81 -0.75 3.00
C MET A 39 -2.47 0.75 3.00
N ALA A 40 -1.20 1.14 2.86
CA ALA A 40 -0.82 2.56 2.79
C ALA A 40 -1.44 3.25 1.56
N ALA A 41 -1.54 2.55 0.44
CA ALA A 41 -2.22 3.06 -0.76
C ALA A 41 -3.74 3.16 -0.54
N GLU A 42 -4.36 2.16 0.08
CA GLU A 42 -5.80 2.22 0.46
C GLU A 42 -6.09 3.35 1.47
N VAL A 43 -5.15 3.67 2.36
CA VAL A 43 -5.26 4.81 3.28
C VAL A 43 -5.31 6.11 2.52
N PHE A 44 -4.47 6.27 1.49
CA PHE A 44 -4.49 7.45 0.62
C PHE A 44 -5.83 7.58 -0.14
N GLU A 45 -6.33 6.46 -0.68
CA GLU A 45 -7.64 6.40 -1.35
C GLU A 45 -8.84 6.56 -0.39
N GLY A 46 -8.59 6.53 0.92
CA GLY A 46 -9.65 6.58 1.95
C GLY A 46 -10.53 5.33 1.98
N ALA A 47 -10.00 4.20 1.49
CA ALA A 47 -10.69 2.91 1.41
C ALA A 47 -10.22 1.90 2.48
N CYS A 48 -9.08 2.14 3.14
CA CYS A 48 -8.55 1.22 4.14
C CYS A 48 -9.51 1.06 5.34
N THR A 49 -9.90 -0.18 5.63
CA THR A 49 -10.81 -0.52 6.73
C THR A 49 -10.11 -0.94 8.02
N ASP A 50 -8.79 -1.15 7.96
CA ASP A 50 -7.99 -1.62 9.09
C ASP A 50 -7.51 -0.46 9.99
N LEU A 51 -7.73 0.77 9.55
CA LEU A 51 -7.50 2.00 10.31
C LEU A 51 -8.80 2.77 10.54
N PRO A 52 -8.84 3.69 11.52
CA PRO A 52 -9.98 4.59 11.68
C PRO A 52 -10.29 5.38 10.39
N PRO A 53 -11.56 5.74 10.13
CA PRO A 53 -11.93 6.49 8.94
C PRO A 53 -11.09 7.76 8.76
N GLN A 54 -10.53 7.94 7.57
CA GLN A 54 -9.77 9.13 7.22
C GLN A 54 -10.70 10.36 7.27
N LYS A 55 -10.28 11.43 7.95
CA LYS A 55 -11.01 12.70 7.91
C LYS A 55 -10.89 13.29 6.51
N LYS A 56 -11.99 13.32 5.76
CA LYS A 56 -12.08 14.13 4.54
C LYS A 56 -11.92 15.61 4.94
N LYS A 57 -10.96 16.30 4.33
CA LYS A 57 -10.89 17.76 4.39
C LYS A 57 -12.06 18.37 3.64
#